data_AF-A0AA38CN34-F1
#
_entry.id   AF-A0AA38CN34-F1
#
_cell.length_a   1.000
_cell.length_b   1.000
_cell.length_c   1.000
_cell.angle_alpha   90.00
_cell.angle_beta   90.00
_cell.angle_gamma   90.00
#
_symmetry.space_group_name_H-M   'P 1'
#
loop_
_entity.id
_entity.type
_entity.pdbx_description
1 polymer ?
#
loop_
_entity_poly.entity_id
_entity_poly.type
_entity_poly.pdbx_seq_one_letter_code
_entity_poly.pdbx_strand_id
1 'polypeptide(L)' 'LHGIPELIISDRDPRMTSRFWQTLNAALGTKLNFSSAYHPETDGQTERVNQ' A
#
# COMPACT_ATOMS: atom_id res chain seq x y z
N LEU A 1 7.47 3.74 -19.02
CA LEU A 1 6.46 4.72 -18.57
C LEU A 1 5.88 4.17 -17.29
N HIS A 2 6.12 4.79 -16.13
CA HIS A 2 5.50 4.35 -14.88
C HIS A 2 4.57 5.48 -14.42
N GLY A 3 3.27 5.26 -14.56
CA GLY A 3 2.23 6.19 -14.12
C GLY A 3 1.92 6.02 -12.64
N ILE A 4 0.98 6.82 -12.16
CA ILE A 4 0.43 6.67 -10.81
C ILE A 4 -0.39 5.37 -10.75
N PRO A 5 -0.18 4.51 -9.74
CA PRO A 5 -0.98 3.30 -9.58
C PRO A 5 -2.43 3.65 -9.21
N GLU A 6 -3.38 2.92 -9.76
CA GLU A 6 -4.80 3.08 -9.41
C GLU A 6 -5.12 2.48 -8.03
N LEU A 7 -4.32 1.51 -7.58
CA LEU A 7 -4.51 0.78 -6.33
C LEU A 7 -3.16 0.42 -5.68
N ILE A 8 -3.06 0.65 -4.38
CA ILE A 8 -1.98 0.17 -3.51
C ILE A 8 -2.59 -0.71 -2.44
N ILE A 9 -2.04 -1.91 -2.27
CA ILE A 9 -2.37 -2.81 -1.17
C ILE A 9 -1.18 -2.78 -0.22
N SER A 10 -1.41 -2.41 1.03
CA SER A 10 -0.39 -2.30 2.07
C SER A 10 -0.85 -2.99 3.33
N ASP A 11 0.08 -3.40 4.19
CA ASP A 11 -0.29 -3.85 5.53
C ASP A 11 -0.78 -2.71 6.41
N ARG A 12 -1.38 -3.07 7.54
CA ARG A 12 -1.91 -2.12 8.54
C ARG A 12 -0.79 -1.48 9.39
N ASP A 13 0.33 -1.15 8.77
CA ASP A 13 1.39 -0.38 9.42
C ASP A 13 0.82 1.00 9.82
N PRO A 14 1.06 1.47 11.06
CA PRO A 14 0.55 2.75 11.55
C PRO A 14 0.88 3.95 10.66
N ARG A 15 2.01 3.90 9.94
CA ARG A 15 2.41 4.93 8.97
C ARG A 15 1.43 4.93 7.80
N MET A 16 1.13 3.78 7.23
CA MET A 16 0.23 3.65 6.08
C MET A 16 -1.23 3.95 6.45
N THR A 17 -1.63 3.67 7.69
CA THR A 17 -2.95 4.07 8.21
C THR A 17 -3.03 5.53 8.64
N SER A 18 -1.92 6.28 8.63
CA SER A 18 -1.94 7.68 9.06
C SER A 18 -2.74 8.57 8.10
N ARG A 19 -3.29 9.66 8.64
CA ARG A 19 -4.07 10.63 7.85
C ARG A 19 -3.27 11.26 6.71
N PHE A 20 -1.97 11.45 6.91
CA PHE A 20 -1.07 11.97 5.89
C PHE A 20 -1.06 11.07 4.65
N TRP A 21 -0.78 9.77 4.84
CA TRP A 21 -0.69 8.81 3.75
C TRP A 21 -2.03 8.56 3.06
N GLN A 22 -3.14 8.56 3.81
CA GLN A 22 -4.47 8.51 3.20
C GLN A 22 -4.76 9.73 2.31
N THR A 23 -4.42 10.93 2.78
CA THR A 23 -4.66 12.18 2.04
C THR A 23 -3.79 12.25 0.79
N LEU A 24 -2.52 11.84 0.89
CA LEU A 24 -1.60 11.81 -0.24
C LEU A 24 -2.11 10.90 -1.36
N ASN A 25 -2.51 9.68 -1.03
CA ASN A 25 -3.01 8.72 -2.02
C ASN A 25 -4.32 9.21 -2.65
N ALA A 26 -5.22 9.80 -1.86
CA ALA A 26 -6.44 10.41 -2.39
C ALA A 26 -6.13 11.56 -3.39
N ALA A 27 -5.14 12.41 -3.08
CA ALA A 27 -4.71 13.49 -3.97
C ALA A 27 -4.07 12.98 -5.27
N LEU A 28 -3.39 11.83 -5.21
CA LEU A 28 -2.82 11.17 -6.39
C LEU A 28 -3.86 10.40 -7.21
N GLY A 29 -5.09 10.23 -6.70
CA GLY A 29 -6.12 9.39 -7.34
C GLY A 29 -5.89 7.89 -7.12
N THR A 30 -5.00 7.53 -6.21
CA THR A 30 -4.67 6.15 -5.86
C THR A 30 -5.55 5.66 -4.72
N LYS A 31 -6.16 4.48 -4.88
CA LYS A 31 -6.88 3.82 -3.78
C LYS A 31 -5.87 3.10 -2.88
N LEU A 32 -5.94 3.34 -1.58
CA LEU A 32 -5.13 2.63 -0.58
C LEU A 32 -6.00 1.60 0.15
N ASN A 33 -5.72 0.32 -0.07
CA ASN A 33 -6.38 -0.80 0.60
C ASN A 33 -5.42 -1.45 1.59
N PHE A 34 -5.97 -1.93 2.71
CA PHE A 34 -5.19 -2.62 3.72
C PHE A 34 -5.41 -4.13 3.65
N SER A 35 -4.33 -4.90 3.60
CA SER A 35 -4.39 -6.36 3.77
C SER A 35 -5.00 -6.69 5.14
N SER A 36 -5.72 -7.80 5.24
CA SER A 36 -6.09 -8.36 6.53
C SER A 36 -4.86 -8.99 7.16
N ALA A 37 -4.62 -8.74 8.45
CA ALA A 37 -3.48 -9.28 9.18
C ALA A 37 -3.31 -10.78 8.91
N TYR A 38 -2.09 -11.17 8.52
CA TYR A 38 -1.66 -12.52 8.14
C TYR A 38 -2.16 -13.04 6.78
N HIS A 39 -1.57 -12.51 5.69
CA HIS A 39 -1.53 -13.20 4.41
C HIS A 39 -0.07 -13.28 3.89
N PRO A 40 0.76 -14.21 4.44
CA PRO A 40 2.17 -14.34 4.05
C PRO A 40 2.38 -14.63 2.54
N GLU A 41 1.34 -15.05 1.82
CA GLU A 41 1.41 -15.21 0.35
C GLU A 41 1.39 -13.88 -0.42
N THR A 42 0.75 -12.82 0.10
CA THR A 42 0.66 -11.52 -0.57
C THR A 42 1.88 -10.66 -0.27
N ASP A 43 2.40 -10.75 0.96
CA ASP A 43 3.53 -9.94 1.44
C ASP A 43 4.88 -10.42 0.86
N GLY A 44 4.95 -11.70 0.46
CA GLY A 44 6.15 -12.30 -0.12
C GLY A 44 6.59 -11.71 -1.46
N GLN A 45 5.71 -11.02 -2.21
CA GLN A 45 6.12 -10.28 -3.42
C GLN A 45 6.83 -8.96 -3.06
N THR A 46 6.32 -8.24 -2.06
CA THR A 46 6.88 -6.96 -1.61
C THR A 46 8.21 -7.18 -0.89
N GLU A 47 8.32 -8.20 -0.03
CA GLU A 47 9.57 -8.54 0.66
C GLU A 47 10.70 -8.95 -0.31
N ARG A 48 10.39 -9.64 -1.41
CA ARG A 48 11.39 -10.05 -2.41
C ARG A 48 11.91 -8.91 -3.28
N VAL A 49 11.14 -7.83 -3.42
CA VAL A 49 11.54 -6.64 -4.19
C VAL A 49 12.22 -5.58 -3.29
N ASN A 50 12.01 -5.64 -1.98
CA ASN A 50 12.64 -4.77 -0.99
C ASN A 50 13.99 -5.30 -0.42
N GLN A 51 14.52 -6.41 -0.96
CA GLN A 51 15.90 -6.88 -0.73
C GLN A 51 16.85 -6.29 -1.78
#